data_AF-A0A2P8CXJ3-F1
#
_entry.id   AF-A0A2P8CXJ3-F1
#
_cell.length_a   1.000
_cell.length_b   1.000
_cell.length_c   1.000
_cell.angle_alpha   90.00
_cell.angle_beta   90.00
_cell.angle_gamma   90.00
#
_symmetry.space_group_name_H-M   'P 1'
#
loop_
_entity.id
_entity.type
_entity.pdbx_description
1 polymer ?
#
loop_
_entity_poly.entity_id
_entity_poly.type
_entity_poly.pdbx_seq_one_letter_code
_entity_poly.pdbx_strand_id
1 'polypeptide(L)'
;MGVRHTTWRNRIACAAAACIALSGCTMQPPGGADTAAGDAPAPSTGKPVIGVAAIDLTSPFFVGMRKAADVAAEDYGVATTWQSAEGSVENQISTIQNFINQGVAAILVDPLDKNALGTVIKRAEAAGIPVVSMGNKIDAEGAYNTLYRDADNMATVARASATALGGEGEIALLVGARGNYVSDTREKAFRTTLREEYPDIDLVSVQPTAFDSRKASNTTVTWMTTDPDLDLVACISDPLCLSAKTTASSLGRADLRVAGHDGDADMHGLLADGSMVVDVLTGAGRVGYWNLAVGARLADGADLPRELYLPSYVVSTDRTAEELRGKGLDLDYATPEEAAAIAEDYGDEFGPGLDDADMTVRP
;
A
#
# COMPACT_ATOMS: atom_id res chain seq x y z
N MET A 1 -81.09 12.97 34.59
CA MET A 1 -80.00 12.45 33.74
C MET A 1 -79.18 11.49 34.59
N GLY A 2 -79.49 10.21 34.48
CA GLY A 2 -78.87 9.16 35.28
C GLY A 2 -78.14 8.19 34.38
N VAL A 3 -76.94 7.78 34.79
CA VAL A 3 -76.32 6.55 34.30
C VAL A 3 -75.87 5.77 35.53
N ARG A 4 -76.39 4.56 35.62
CA ARG A 4 -76.25 3.60 36.72
C ARG A 4 -75.00 2.75 36.49
N HIS A 5 -74.22 2.64 37.56
CA HIS A 5 -73.67 1.44 38.20
C HIS A 5 -73.43 0.13 37.42
N THR A 6 -72.29 -0.45 37.85
CA THR A 6 -72.02 -1.86 38.18
C THR A 6 -71.66 -2.81 37.03
N THR A 7 -70.36 -3.08 36.88
CA THR A 7 -69.61 -4.27 37.37
C THR A 7 -69.94 -5.54 36.59
N TRP A 8 -68.93 -6.24 36.08
CA TRP A 8 -68.17 -7.27 36.82
C TRP A 8 -67.39 -8.15 35.82
N ARG A 9 -66.10 -8.34 36.14
CA ARG A 9 -65.34 -9.60 36.15
C ARG A 9 -65.39 -10.54 34.94
N ASN A 10 -64.15 -10.87 34.55
CA ASN A 10 -63.64 -12.25 34.40
C ASN A 10 -64.19 -13.01 33.19
N ARG A 11 -63.43 -13.80 32.44
CA ARG A 11 -62.25 -14.62 32.74
C ARG A 11 -62.04 -15.44 31.47
N ILE A 12 -60.82 -15.97 31.29
CA ILE A 12 -60.57 -17.32 30.73
C ILE A 12 -60.93 -17.47 29.24
N ALA A 13 -60.23 -18.20 28.39
CA ALA A 13 -58.90 -18.79 28.33
C ALA A 13 -58.87 -19.45 26.94
N CYS A 14 -57.66 -19.70 26.46
CA CYS A 14 -57.25 -20.91 25.74
C CYS A 14 -58.27 -21.61 24.82
N ALA A 15 -57.95 -21.62 23.52
CA ALA A 15 -57.73 -22.82 22.70
C ALA A 15 -57.71 -22.36 21.22
N ALA A 16 -56.58 -22.38 20.53
CA ALA A 16 -55.94 -23.56 19.95
C ALA A 16 -56.87 -24.37 19.01
N ALA A 17 -56.74 -24.11 17.71
CA ALA A 17 -56.87 -25.05 16.59
C ALA A 17 -56.79 -24.21 15.29
N ALA A 18 -55.64 -24.13 14.62
CA ALA A 18 -55.19 -25.10 13.63
C ALA A 18 -56.30 -25.48 12.65
N CYS A 19 -56.29 -24.91 11.44
CA CYS A 19 -56.65 -25.61 10.21
C CYS A 19 -56.22 -24.82 8.96
N ILE A 20 -55.28 -25.43 8.24
CA ILE A 20 -55.34 -25.74 6.80
C ILE A 20 -55.17 -24.58 5.81
N ALA A 21 -54.09 -24.76 5.03
CA ALA A 21 -53.69 -24.02 3.85
C ALA A 21 -54.75 -24.00 2.74
N LEU A 22 -54.82 -22.88 2.04
CA LEU A 22 -55.24 -22.81 0.65
C LEU A 22 -54.25 -21.95 -0.11
N SER A 23 -53.53 -22.61 -1.02
CA SER A 23 -52.73 -21.99 -2.08
C SER A 23 -53.65 -21.16 -2.98
N GLY A 24 -53.41 -19.85 -3.04
CA GLY A 24 -53.94 -18.96 -4.07
C GLY A 24 -52.79 -18.40 -4.90
N CYS A 25 -52.60 -18.94 -6.10
CA CYS A 25 -51.80 -18.28 -7.12
C CYS A 25 -52.61 -17.12 -7.68
N THR A 26 -52.09 -15.89 -7.67
CA THR A 26 -52.43 -14.90 -8.70
C THR A 26 -51.34 -13.85 -8.86
N MET A 27 -50.74 -13.88 -10.06
CA MET A 27 -50.46 -12.74 -10.96
C MET A 27 -49.56 -11.61 -10.45
N GLN A 28 -48.37 -11.57 -11.03
CA GLN A 28 -47.51 -10.39 -11.12
C GLN A 28 -47.81 -9.61 -12.41
N PRO A 29 -47.82 -8.27 -12.31
CA PRO A 29 -47.26 -7.40 -13.34
C PRO A 29 -46.15 -6.48 -12.78
N PRO A 30 -45.38 -5.80 -13.64
CA PRO A 30 -43.93 -5.70 -13.51
C PRO A 30 -43.40 -4.30 -13.19
N GLY A 31 -42.15 -4.25 -12.74
CA GLY A 31 -41.22 -3.15 -13.01
C GLY A 31 -41.06 -2.11 -11.90
N GLY A 32 -39.91 -2.14 -11.23
CA GLY A 32 -39.50 -1.09 -10.31
C GLY A 32 -38.15 -1.36 -9.64
N ALA A 33 -37.08 -0.89 -10.29
CA ALA A 33 -35.75 -0.57 -9.76
C ALA A 33 -35.00 -1.63 -8.93
N ASP A 34 -33.95 -2.19 -9.55
CA ASP A 34 -32.79 -2.76 -8.87
C ASP A 34 -32.21 -1.74 -7.90
N THR A 35 -32.58 -1.88 -6.62
CA THR A 35 -31.79 -1.34 -5.52
C THR A 35 -30.86 -2.47 -5.11
N ALA A 36 -29.57 -2.27 -5.39
CA ALA A 36 -28.49 -3.09 -4.87
C ALA A 36 -28.58 -3.08 -3.34
N ALA A 37 -29.24 -4.11 -2.81
CA ALA A 37 -29.20 -4.44 -1.39
C ALA A 37 -27.76 -4.87 -1.10
N GLY A 38 -27.11 -4.11 -0.22
CA GLY A 38 -25.75 -4.35 0.22
C GLY A 38 -25.54 -5.80 0.62
N ASP A 39 -24.41 -6.34 0.19
CA ASP A 39 -23.96 -7.69 0.53
C ASP A 39 -24.01 -7.89 2.04
N ALA A 40 -24.89 -8.80 2.46
CA ALA A 40 -24.86 -9.36 3.79
C ALA A 40 -23.54 -10.12 3.98
N PRO A 41 -22.99 -10.17 5.21
CA PRO A 41 -21.73 -10.87 5.46
C PRO A 41 -21.84 -12.34 5.02
N ALA A 42 -20.88 -12.80 4.22
CA ALA A 42 -20.75 -14.21 3.90
C ALA A 42 -20.63 -15.04 5.18
N PRO A 43 -21.18 -16.26 5.24
CA PRO A 43 -21.09 -17.12 6.42
C PRO A 43 -19.62 -17.41 6.77
N SER A 44 -19.29 -17.32 8.06
CA SER A 44 -17.94 -17.51 8.59
C SER A 44 -17.39 -18.88 8.20
N THR A 45 -16.24 -18.88 7.51
CA THR A 45 -15.51 -20.08 7.07
C THR A 45 -14.84 -20.86 8.22
N GLY A 46 -15.06 -20.45 9.48
CA GLY A 46 -14.36 -20.98 10.66
C GLY A 46 -12.90 -20.52 10.76
N LYS A 47 -12.37 -19.84 9.74
CA LYS A 47 -11.02 -19.28 9.72
C LYS A 47 -10.95 -17.96 10.51
N PRO A 48 -9.85 -17.66 11.21
CA PRO A 48 -9.58 -16.31 11.73
C PRO A 48 -9.63 -15.29 10.59
N VAL A 49 -10.28 -14.15 10.83
CA VAL A 49 -10.41 -13.08 9.84
C VAL A 49 -9.36 -12.01 10.10
N ILE A 50 -8.61 -11.61 9.09
CA ILE A 50 -7.72 -10.45 9.10
C ILE A 50 -8.42 -9.30 8.38
N GLY A 51 -8.64 -8.19 9.09
CA GLY A 51 -9.24 -6.99 8.52
C GLY A 51 -8.17 -6.11 7.86
N VAL A 52 -8.42 -5.60 6.66
CA VAL A 52 -7.48 -4.75 5.93
C VAL A 52 -8.11 -3.39 5.65
N ALA A 53 -7.54 -2.34 6.26
CA ALA A 53 -7.92 -0.95 6.10
C ALA A 53 -7.00 -0.29 5.04
N ALA A 54 -7.33 -0.49 3.77
CA ALA A 54 -6.56 0.02 2.64
C ALA A 54 -6.90 1.48 2.34
N ILE A 55 -5.96 2.24 1.77
CA ILE A 55 -6.19 3.62 1.34
C ILE A 55 -7.24 3.68 0.23
N ASP A 56 -7.07 2.83 -0.78
CA ASP A 56 -8.02 2.58 -1.85
C ASP A 56 -7.92 1.10 -2.30
N LEU A 57 -8.83 0.68 -3.18
CA LEU A 57 -8.86 -0.70 -3.71
C LEU A 57 -8.78 -0.75 -5.25
N THR A 58 -8.38 0.36 -5.87
CA THR A 58 -8.46 0.55 -7.33
C THR A 58 -7.12 0.84 -7.97
N SER A 59 -6.14 1.34 -7.21
CA SER A 59 -4.80 1.57 -7.73
C SER A 59 -4.12 0.23 -8.05
N PRO A 60 -3.29 0.16 -9.11
CA PRO A 60 -2.59 -1.07 -9.49
C PRO A 60 -1.77 -1.68 -8.35
N PHE A 61 -1.15 -0.83 -7.52
CA PHE A 61 -0.38 -1.26 -6.34
C PHE A 61 -1.26 -2.03 -5.34
N PHE A 62 -2.41 -1.49 -4.95
CA PHE A 62 -3.30 -2.19 -4.00
C PHE A 62 -3.97 -3.43 -4.61
N VAL A 63 -4.21 -3.44 -5.93
CA VAL A 63 -4.69 -4.64 -6.63
C VAL A 63 -3.66 -5.77 -6.57
N GLY A 64 -2.39 -5.47 -6.87
CA GLY A 64 -1.29 -6.43 -6.77
C GLY A 64 -1.08 -6.93 -5.34
N MET A 65 -1.09 -6.01 -4.38
CA MET A 65 -0.99 -6.31 -2.96
C MET A 65 -2.11 -7.24 -2.47
N ARG A 66 -3.36 -6.97 -2.86
CA ARG A 66 -4.49 -7.82 -2.48
C ARG A 66 -4.36 -9.22 -3.06
N LYS A 67 -3.94 -9.36 -4.33
CA LYS A 67 -3.73 -10.67 -4.96
C LYS A 67 -2.70 -11.50 -4.18
N ALA A 68 -1.58 -10.90 -3.79
CA ALA A 68 -0.54 -11.60 -3.05
C ALA A 68 -0.94 -11.90 -1.60
N ALA A 69 -1.70 -11.00 -0.97
CA ALA A 69 -2.30 -11.26 0.34
C ALA A 69 -3.30 -12.43 0.26
N ASP A 70 -4.11 -12.56 -0.80
CA ASP A 70 -5.02 -13.69 -0.93
C ASP A 70 -4.26 -15.04 -0.99
N VAL A 71 -3.07 -15.08 -1.59
CA VAL A 71 -2.18 -16.27 -1.55
C VAL A 71 -1.71 -16.55 -0.11
N ALA A 72 -1.19 -15.53 0.59
CA ALA A 72 -0.81 -15.69 2.00
C ALA A 72 -1.99 -16.13 2.87
N ALA A 73 -3.22 -15.72 2.56
CA ALA A 73 -4.40 -16.08 3.33
C ALA A 73 -4.68 -17.59 3.24
N GLU A 74 -4.47 -18.16 2.06
CA GLU A 74 -4.56 -19.60 1.83
C GLU A 74 -3.46 -20.34 2.59
N ASP A 75 -2.21 -19.90 2.46
CA ASP A 75 -1.03 -20.51 3.09
C ASP A 75 -1.10 -20.52 4.62
N TYR A 76 -1.55 -19.42 5.21
CA TYR A 76 -1.68 -19.25 6.66
C TYR A 76 -3.06 -19.69 7.20
N GLY A 77 -3.96 -20.16 6.35
CA GLY A 77 -5.27 -20.67 6.77
C GLY A 77 -6.21 -19.61 7.36
N VAL A 78 -6.04 -18.34 6.99
CA VAL A 78 -6.88 -17.21 7.42
C VAL A 78 -7.87 -16.78 6.33
N ALA A 79 -8.77 -15.86 6.66
CA ALA A 79 -9.63 -15.17 5.70
C ALA A 79 -9.34 -13.66 5.75
N THR A 80 -9.55 -12.94 4.65
CA THR A 80 -9.33 -11.49 4.58
C THR A 80 -10.65 -10.74 4.38
N THR A 81 -10.75 -9.54 4.93
CA THR A 81 -11.81 -8.58 4.59
C THR A 81 -11.20 -7.21 4.34
N TRP A 82 -11.39 -6.69 3.13
CA TRP A 82 -10.77 -5.44 2.68
C TRP A 82 -11.81 -4.32 2.68
N GLN A 83 -11.46 -3.19 3.28
CA GLN A 83 -12.25 -1.97 3.24
C GLN A 83 -11.38 -0.79 2.81
N SER A 84 -11.89 -0.03 1.83
CA SER A 84 -11.27 1.21 1.36
C SER A 84 -11.58 2.34 2.33
N ALA A 85 -10.57 3.14 2.66
CA ALA A 85 -10.73 4.41 3.35
C ALA A 85 -11.16 5.55 2.42
N GLU A 86 -11.14 5.33 1.10
CA GLU A 86 -11.44 6.34 0.07
C GLU A 86 -10.56 7.60 0.21
N GLY A 87 -9.32 7.41 0.67
CA GLY A 87 -8.39 8.51 0.93
C GLY A 87 -8.72 9.41 2.14
N SER A 88 -9.67 9.03 3.01
CA SER A 88 -10.00 9.77 4.24
C SER A 88 -9.45 9.09 5.49
N VAL A 89 -8.74 9.87 6.30
CA VAL A 89 -8.24 9.43 7.62
C VAL A 89 -9.39 9.08 8.56
N GLU A 90 -10.49 9.84 8.53
CA GLU A 90 -11.67 9.59 9.34
C GLU A 90 -12.37 8.28 8.96
N ASN A 91 -12.46 7.99 7.66
CA ASN A 91 -12.96 6.71 7.17
C ASN A 91 -12.03 5.57 7.59
N GLN A 92 -10.71 5.74 7.48
CA GLN A 92 -9.74 4.73 7.93
C GLN A 92 -9.89 4.43 9.43
N ILE A 93 -10.04 5.45 10.27
CA ILE A 93 -10.32 5.28 11.71
C ILE A 93 -11.62 4.50 11.91
N SER A 94 -12.67 4.84 11.17
CA SER A 94 -13.99 4.18 11.27
C SER A 94 -13.92 2.70 10.86
N THR A 95 -13.19 2.40 9.78
CA THR A 95 -12.91 1.03 9.32
C THR A 95 -12.19 0.21 10.39
N ILE A 96 -11.12 0.75 11.00
CA ILE A 96 -10.40 0.07 12.07
C ILE A 96 -11.33 -0.17 13.27
N GLN A 97 -12.16 0.81 13.67
CA GLN A 97 -13.14 0.62 14.74
C GLN A 97 -14.16 -0.48 14.42
N ASN A 98 -14.60 -0.57 13.17
CA ASN A 98 -15.51 -1.63 12.74
C ASN A 98 -14.86 -3.01 12.83
N PHE A 99 -13.60 -3.15 12.43
CA PHE A 99 -12.85 -4.39 12.59
C PHE A 99 -12.65 -4.79 14.06
N ILE A 100 -12.35 -3.82 14.94
CA ILE A 100 -12.30 -4.06 16.39
C ILE A 100 -13.65 -4.60 16.88
N ASN A 101 -14.76 -3.97 16.50
CA ASN A 101 -16.10 -4.40 16.92
C ASN A 101 -16.48 -5.78 16.37
N GLN A 102 -15.97 -6.15 15.19
CA GLN A 102 -16.17 -7.47 14.58
C GLN A 102 -15.31 -8.56 15.24
N GLY A 103 -14.30 -8.19 16.04
CA GLY A 103 -13.39 -9.15 16.67
C GLY A 103 -12.52 -9.87 15.65
N VAL A 104 -12.04 -9.16 14.63
CA VAL A 104 -11.04 -9.73 13.70
C VAL A 104 -9.78 -10.13 14.47
N ALA A 105 -9.04 -11.10 13.93
CA ALA A 105 -7.85 -11.67 14.56
C ALA A 105 -6.62 -10.76 14.47
N ALA A 106 -6.52 -9.95 13.41
CA ALA A 106 -5.56 -8.85 13.28
C ALA A 106 -6.11 -7.78 12.33
N ILE A 107 -5.52 -6.60 12.38
CA ILE A 107 -5.84 -5.49 11.48
C ILE A 107 -4.57 -5.08 10.73
N LEU A 108 -4.61 -5.13 9.40
CA LEU A 108 -3.62 -4.51 8.53
C LEU A 108 -4.10 -3.12 8.13
N VAL A 109 -3.19 -2.15 8.08
CA VAL A 109 -3.52 -0.76 7.71
C VAL A 109 -2.40 -0.14 6.90
N ASP A 110 -2.74 0.48 5.78
CA ASP A 110 -1.83 1.40 5.09
C ASP A 110 -2.15 2.85 5.51
N PRO A 111 -1.36 3.46 6.41
CA PRO A 111 -1.72 4.74 7.01
C PRO A 111 -1.62 5.92 6.04
N LEU A 112 -2.72 6.66 5.91
CA LEU A 112 -2.74 7.94 5.18
C LEU A 112 -1.88 9.01 5.87
N ASP A 113 -1.89 9.04 7.20
CA ASP A 113 -1.11 9.93 8.05
C ASP A 113 -0.50 9.13 9.19
N LYS A 114 0.82 9.28 9.39
CA LYS A 114 1.57 8.48 10.36
C LYS A 114 1.18 8.75 11.82
N ASN A 115 0.61 9.92 12.14
CA ASN A 115 0.30 10.33 13.50
C ASN A 115 -1.19 10.18 13.87
N ALA A 116 -2.07 10.04 12.88
CA ALA A 116 -3.51 10.17 13.09
C ALA A 116 -4.19 8.95 13.74
N LEU A 117 -3.55 7.77 13.73
CA LEU A 117 -4.20 6.51 14.11
C LEU A 117 -3.97 6.10 15.57
N GLY A 118 -3.21 6.85 16.36
CA GLY A 118 -2.77 6.43 17.69
C GLY A 118 -3.90 6.06 18.67
N THR A 119 -4.99 6.84 18.69
CA THR A 119 -6.12 6.57 19.59
C THR A 119 -6.84 5.26 19.23
N VAL A 120 -7.03 4.98 17.93
CA VAL A 120 -7.74 3.77 17.50
C VAL A 120 -6.87 2.53 17.63
N ILE A 121 -5.55 2.67 17.46
CA ILE A 121 -4.58 1.58 17.69
C ILE A 121 -4.54 1.17 19.16
N LYS A 122 -4.51 2.12 20.09
CA LYS A 122 -4.62 1.82 21.53
C LYS A 122 -5.90 1.07 21.88
N ARG A 123 -7.00 1.34 21.18
CA ARG A 123 -8.25 0.61 21.36
C ARG A 123 -8.17 -0.82 20.82
N ALA A 124 -7.52 -1.04 19.68
CA ALA A 124 -7.29 -2.38 19.14
C ALA A 124 -6.39 -3.20 20.07
N GLU A 125 -5.30 -2.61 20.56
CA GLU A 125 -4.39 -3.25 21.52
C GLU A 125 -5.11 -3.61 22.82
N ALA A 126 -5.95 -2.73 23.36
CA ALA A 126 -6.78 -3.02 24.54
C ALA A 126 -7.81 -4.14 24.29
N ALA A 127 -8.18 -4.41 23.04
CA ALA A 127 -9.02 -5.53 22.64
C ALA A 127 -8.22 -6.81 22.33
N GLY A 128 -6.89 -6.78 22.44
CA GLY A 128 -6.02 -7.90 22.10
C GLY A 128 -5.86 -8.15 20.60
N ILE A 129 -6.16 -7.16 19.76
CA ILE A 129 -6.09 -7.26 18.29
C ILE A 129 -4.81 -6.55 17.82
N PRO A 130 -3.81 -7.27 17.28
CA PRO A 130 -2.61 -6.64 16.73
C PRO A 130 -2.97 -5.78 15.51
N VAL A 131 -2.36 -4.59 15.46
CA VAL A 131 -2.44 -3.70 14.29
C VAL A 131 -1.08 -3.65 13.63
N VAL A 132 -1.05 -3.98 12.34
CA VAL A 132 0.16 -4.03 11.52
C VAL A 132 0.05 -2.98 10.43
N SER A 133 0.99 -2.05 10.38
CA SER A 133 1.09 -1.12 9.26
C SER A 133 1.53 -1.86 8.01
N MET A 134 1.25 -1.32 6.82
CA MET A 134 1.55 -1.97 5.54
C MET A 134 2.58 -1.17 4.73
N GLY A 135 3.87 -1.44 4.94
CA GLY A 135 4.95 -0.77 4.19
C GLY A 135 5.13 0.72 4.49
N ASN A 136 4.43 1.25 5.50
CA ASN A 136 4.34 2.67 5.81
C ASN A 136 4.11 2.86 7.31
N LYS A 137 4.89 3.73 7.95
CA LYS A 137 4.98 3.77 9.42
C LYS A 137 3.78 4.46 10.06
N ILE A 138 3.34 3.90 11.17
CA ILE A 138 2.47 4.56 12.15
C ILE A 138 3.29 4.92 13.39
N ASP A 139 3.32 6.19 13.73
CA ASP A 139 3.95 6.75 14.93
C ASP A 139 3.00 6.61 16.13
N ALA A 140 2.66 5.36 16.47
CA ALA A 140 1.81 5.02 17.60
C ALA A 140 2.36 3.82 18.39
N GLU A 141 2.39 3.95 19.71
CA GLU A 141 2.61 2.83 20.61
C GLU A 141 1.55 1.74 20.37
N GLY A 142 1.98 0.47 20.40
CA GLY A 142 1.11 -0.69 20.18
C GLY A 142 0.94 -1.11 18.71
N ALA A 143 1.39 -0.29 17.76
CA ALA A 143 1.47 -0.70 16.35
C ALA A 143 2.69 -1.62 16.10
N TYR A 144 2.50 -2.60 15.22
CA TYR A 144 3.59 -3.25 14.51
C TYR A 144 3.75 -2.53 13.18
N ASN A 145 4.98 -2.21 12.79
CA ASN A 145 5.28 -1.54 11.53
C ASN A 145 6.09 -2.46 10.64
N THR A 146 5.59 -2.69 9.44
CA THR A 146 6.29 -3.41 8.38
C THR A 146 6.87 -2.35 7.45
N LEU A 147 8.19 -2.29 7.34
CA LEU A 147 8.90 -1.16 6.74
C LEU A 147 9.90 -1.62 5.69
N TYR A 148 10.30 -0.67 4.85
CA TYR A 148 11.52 -0.76 4.06
C TYR A 148 12.57 0.19 4.61
N ARG A 149 13.81 0.01 4.16
CA ARG A 149 14.89 0.96 4.40
C ARG A 149 14.79 2.16 3.44
N ASP A 150 13.64 2.84 3.46
CA ASP A 150 13.27 3.90 2.50
C ASP A 150 14.32 5.01 2.39
N ALA A 151 14.97 5.35 3.51
CA ALA A 151 16.03 6.36 3.53
C ALA A 151 17.28 5.87 2.78
N ASP A 152 17.73 4.65 3.03
CA ASP A 152 18.91 4.09 2.37
C ASP A 152 18.66 3.81 0.89
N ASN A 153 17.45 3.34 0.56
CA ASN A 153 17.00 3.13 -0.80
C ASN A 153 17.05 4.45 -1.59
N MET A 154 16.45 5.52 -1.07
CA MET A 154 16.44 6.79 -1.78
C MET A 154 17.78 7.54 -1.76
N ALA A 155 18.64 7.29 -0.77
CA ALA A 155 20.04 7.71 -0.84
C ALA A 155 20.75 7.01 -2.01
N THR A 156 20.48 5.73 -2.23
CA THR A 156 21.03 4.98 -3.36
C THR A 156 20.51 5.51 -4.70
N VAL A 157 19.21 5.79 -4.81
CA VAL A 157 18.61 6.43 -6.00
C VAL A 157 19.23 7.80 -6.27
N ALA A 158 19.47 8.62 -5.23
CA ALA A 158 20.14 9.91 -5.36
C ALA A 158 21.58 9.78 -5.88
N ARG A 159 22.38 8.90 -5.29
CA ARG A 159 23.76 8.63 -5.74
C ARG A 159 23.81 8.16 -7.18
N ALA A 160 22.96 7.21 -7.55
CA ALA A 160 22.90 6.68 -8.90
C ALA A 160 22.48 7.77 -9.90
N SER A 161 21.48 8.58 -9.55
CA SER A 161 21.03 9.70 -10.38
C SER A 161 22.15 10.72 -10.64
N ALA A 162 22.80 11.20 -9.58
CA ALA A 162 23.89 12.16 -9.68
C ALA A 162 25.11 11.59 -10.42
N THR A 163 25.48 10.34 -10.12
CA THR A 163 26.59 9.65 -10.79
C THR A 163 26.30 9.45 -12.28
N ALA A 164 25.07 9.10 -12.65
CA ALA A 164 24.67 8.97 -14.04
C ALA A 164 24.86 10.28 -14.83
N LEU A 165 24.69 11.43 -14.18
CA LEU A 165 24.95 12.76 -14.78
C LEU A 165 26.43 13.19 -14.70
N GLY A 166 27.28 12.42 -14.02
CA GLY A 166 28.70 12.77 -13.87
C GLY A 166 28.99 13.74 -12.73
N GLY A 167 28.02 13.94 -11.82
CA GLY A 167 28.16 14.78 -10.63
C GLY A 167 27.72 16.24 -10.80
N GLU A 168 27.27 16.64 -11.99
CA GLU A 168 26.72 17.97 -12.30
C GLU A 168 25.44 17.82 -13.15
N GLY A 169 24.54 18.80 -13.10
CA GLY A 169 23.29 18.82 -13.89
C GLY A 169 22.02 19.03 -13.05
N GLU A 170 20.88 19.05 -13.73
CA GLU A 170 19.58 19.37 -13.13
C GLU A 170 18.73 18.12 -12.87
N ILE A 171 18.25 18.00 -11.62
CA ILE A 171 17.34 16.94 -11.20
C ILE A 171 16.04 17.55 -10.66
N ALA A 172 14.91 16.93 -11.00
CA ALA A 172 13.63 17.17 -10.34
C ALA A 172 13.16 15.92 -9.60
N LEU A 173 12.35 16.09 -8.55
CA LEU A 173 11.84 14.99 -7.73
C LEU A 173 10.31 15.04 -7.62
N LEU A 174 9.66 13.93 -7.98
CA LEU A 174 8.24 13.71 -7.73
C LEU A 174 8.04 12.94 -6.43
N VAL A 175 7.30 13.55 -5.49
CA VAL A 175 7.02 12.99 -4.16
C VAL A 175 5.53 12.73 -3.96
N GLY A 176 5.19 11.98 -2.92
CA GLY A 176 3.83 11.56 -2.61
C GLY A 176 3.05 12.62 -1.83
N ALA A 177 2.17 12.15 -0.94
CA ALA A 177 1.38 13.02 -0.08
C ALA A 177 2.22 13.53 1.10
N ARG A 178 2.03 14.79 1.50
CA ARG A 178 2.68 15.35 2.69
C ARG A 178 2.10 14.72 3.96
N GLY A 179 2.95 14.41 4.94
CA GLY A 179 2.55 13.74 6.18
C GLY A 179 2.53 12.21 6.09
N ASN A 180 2.64 11.66 4.87
CA ASN A 180 2.89 10.24 4.64
C ASN A 180 4.36 9.92 4.96
N TYR A 181 4.60 8.94 5.83
CA TYR A 181 5.95 8.63 6.31
C TYR A 181 6.90 8.25 5.17
N VAL A 182 6.46 7.40 4.25
CA VAL A 182 7.27 6.93 3.12
C VAL A 182 7.67 8.10 2.24
N SER A 183 6.70 8.93 1.81
CA SER A 183 6.97 10.11 0.99
C SER A 183 7.96 11.08 1.64
N ASP A 184 7.72 11.43 2.91
CA ASP A 184 8.56 12.40 3.62
C ASP A 184 9.98 11.84 3.90
N THR A 185 10.09 10.54 4.18
CA THR A 185 11.39 9.87 4.42
C THR A 185 12.21 9.78 3.14
N ARG A 186 11.58 9.31 2.05
CA ARG A 186 12.17 9.19 0.71
C ARG A 186 12.67 10.54 0.20
N GLU A 187 11.85 11.60 0.30
CA GLU A 187 12.24 12.95 -0.08
C GLU A 187 13.42 13.47 0.73
N LYS A 188 13.36 13.33 2.07
CA LYS A 188 14.41 13.83 2.95
C LYS A 188 15.75 13.18 2.63
N ALA A 189 15.76 11.86 2.44
CA ALA A 189 16.97 11.11 2.13
C ALA A 189 17.56 11.52 0.78
N PHE A 190 16.73 11.62 -0.27
CA PHE A 190 17.18 12.05 -1.60
C PHE A 190 17.83 13.45 -1.56
N ARG A 191 17.12 14.43 -0.97
CA ARG A 191 17.63 15.81 -0.81
C ARG A 191 18.92 15.88 -0.01
N THR A 192 18.98 15.14 1.10
CA THR A 192 20.14 15.15 2.00
C THR A 192 21.36 14.58 1.28
N THR A 193 21.17 13.46 0.58
CA THR A 193 22.25 12.79 -0.17
C THR A 193 22.81 13.68 -1.27
N LEU A 194 21.96 14.30 -2.10
CA LEU A 194 22.44 15.24 -3.12
C LEU A 194 23.19 16.42 -2.50
N ARG A 195 22.61 17.08 -1.49
CA ARG A 195 23.24 18.23 -0.82
C ARG A 195 24.59 17.91 -0.19
N GLU A 196 24.75 16.72 0.38
CA GLU A 196 25.96 16.36 1.15
C GLU A 196 27.04 15.71 0.30
N GLU A 197 26.66 14.97 -0.75
CA GLU A 197 27.60 14.17 -1.55
C GLU A 197 27.81 14.73 -2.97
N TYR A 198 26.84 15.47 -3.53
CA TYR A 198 26.86 15.99 -4.91
C TYR A 198 26.42 17.47 -4.97
N PRO A 199 27.20 18.41 -4.40
CA PRO A 199 26.79 19.81 -4.27
C PRO A 199 26.67 20.55 -5.62
N ASP A 200 27.20 19.98 -6.71
CA ASP A 200 27.12 20.53 -8.07
C ASP A 200 25.91 19.99 -8.87
N ILE A 201 25.09 19.12 -8.25
CA ILE A 201 23.77 18.75 -8.77
C ILE A 201 22.73 19.75 -8.26
N ASP A 202 21.99 20.33 -9.19
CA ASP A 202 20.90 21.25 -8.88
C ASP A 202 19.56 20.49 -8.79
N LEU A 203 19.03 20.38 -7.57
CA LEU A 203 17.65 19.90 -7.36
C LEU A 203 16.65 21.04 -7.64
N VAL A 204 16.34 21.27 -8.92
CA VAL A 204 15.61 22.44 -9.41
C VAL A 204 14.12 22.46 -9.01
N SER A 205 13.52 21.28 -8.80
CA SER A 205 12.12 21.21 -8.41
C SER A 205 11.79 19.97 -7.60
N VAL A 206 10.91 20.11 -6.61
CA VAL A 206 10.32 18.97 -5.89
C VAL A 206 8.82 19.18 -5.74
N GLN A 207 8.03 18.28 -6.30
CA GLN A 207 6.60 18.49 -6.43
C GLN A 207 5.80 17.34 -5.84
N PRO A 208 4.87 17.62 -4.90
CA PRO A 208 3.99 16.61 -4.35
C PRO A 208 2.88 16.26 -5.35
N THR A 209 2.74 14.96 -5.62
CA THR A 209 1.71 14.41 -6.49
C THR A 209 0.59 13.73 -5.69
N ALA A 210 0.80 13.48 -4.39
CA ALA A 210 -0.06 12.60 -3.61
C ALA A 210 -0.23 11.22 -4.27
N PHE A 211 0.86 10.70 -4.86
CA PHE A 211 0.89 9.44 -5.61
C PHE A 211 -0.04 9.40 -6.86
N ASP A 212 -0.53 10.57 -7.33
CA ASP A 212 -1.39 10.68 -8.50
C ASP A 212 -0.57 10.86 -9.78
N SER A 213 -0.60 9.85 -10.65
CA SER A 213 0.06 9.83 -11.97
C SER A 213 -0.32 10.99 -12.89
N ARG A 214 -1.57 11.46 -12.85
CA ARG A 214 -2.02 12.61 -13.66
C ARG A 214 -1.41 13.91 -13.11
N LYS A 215 -1.26 14.05 -11.79
CA LYS A 215 -0.51 15.19 -11.23
C LYS A 215 0.96 15.14 -11.63
N ALA A 216 1.59 13.96 -11.61
CA ALA A 216 2.94 13.78 -12.15
C ALA A 216 3.04 14.24 -13.61
N SER A 217 2.14 13.78 -14.50
CA SER A 217 2.10 14.24 -15.89
C SER A 217 1.95 15.77 -16.01
N ASN A 218 1.02 16.38 -15.30
CA ASN A 218 0.81 17.84 -15.35
C ASN A 218 2.06 18.61 -14.87
N THR A 219 2.71 18.12 -13.82
CA THR A 219 3.98 18.66 -13.33
C THR A 219 5.07 18.53 -14.38
N THR A 220 5.21 17.36 -15.01
CA THR A 220 6.21 17.16 -16.07
C THR A 220 5.97 18.06 -17.28
N VAL A 221 4.71 18.23 -17.74
CA VAL A 221 4.38 19.20 -18.80
C VAL A 221 4.90 20.59 -18.44
N THR A 222 4.74 21.00 -17.19
CA THR A 222 5.23 22.31 -16.71
C THR A 222 6.75 22.37 -16.80
N TRP A 223 7.46 21.37 -16.26
CA TRP A 223 8.93 21.31 -16.31
C TRP A 223 9.50 21.33 -17.73
N MET A 224 8.85 20.66 -18.70
CA MET A 224 9.32 20.71 -20.09
C MET A 224 9.29 22.14 -20.68
N THR A 225 8.57 23.08 -20.05
CA THR A 225 8.54 24.48 -20.45
C THR A 225 9.37 25.39 -19.55
N THR A 226 9.45 25.10 -18.25
CA THR A 226 10.09 25.95 -17.25
C THR A 226 11.57 25.61 -17.04
N ASP A 227 11.94 24.35 -17.26
CA ASP A 227 13.25 23.78 -16.94
C ASP A 227 13.77 23.01 -18.18
N PRO A 228 14.14 23.72 -19.27
CA PRO A 228 14.54 23.09 -20.54
C PRO A 228 15.82 22.26 -20.41
N ASP A 229 16.66 22.57 -19.42
CA ASP A 229 17.93 21.91 -19.14
C ASP A 229 17.79 20.75 -18.15
N LEU A 230 16.57 20.42 -17.72
CA LEU A 230 16.31 19.30 -16.82
C LEU A 230 16.83 17.98 -17.41
N ASP A 231 17.76 17.31 -16.72
CA ASP A 231 18.41 16.10 -17.19
C ASP A 231 17.71 14.81 -16.71
N LEU A 232 17.21 14.83 -15.47
CA LEU A 232 16.65 13.65 -14.82
C LEU A 232 15.47 13.97 -13.91
N VAL A 233 14.45 13.11 -13.93
CA VAL A 233 13.36 13.10 -12.94
C VAL A 233 13.47 11.88 -12.04
N ALA A 234 13.76 12.09 -10.76
CA ALA A 234 13.66 11.06 -9.75
C ALA A 234 12.21 10.98 -9.24
N CYS A 235 11.76 9.78 -8.88
CA CYS A 235 10.42 9.58 -8.33
C CYS A 235 10.47 8.64 -7.15
N ILE A 236 9.63 8.92 -6.16
CA ILE A 236 9.52 8.04 -4.99
C ILE A 236 8.67 6.79 -5.24
N SER A 237 8.04 6.67 -6.41
CA SER A 237 7.22 5.52 -6.80
C SER A 237 7.14 5.38 -8.33
N ASP A 238 7.05 4.17 -8.85
CA ASP A 238 7.12 3.88 -10.28
C ASP A 238 5.98 4.44 -11.13
N PRO A 239 4.70 4.43 -10.69
CA PRO A 239 3.63 5.05 -11.47
C PRO A 239 3.84 6.55 -11.76
N LEU A 240 4.59 7.24 -10.89
CA LEU A 240 4.96 8.65 -11.11
C LEU A 240 6.09 8.75 -12.13
N CYS A 241 7.07 7.85 -12.07
CA CYS A 241 8.19 7.79 -13.00
C CYS A 241 7.77 7.39 -14.41
N LEU A 242 6.92 6.39 -14.56
CA LEU A 242 6.35 6.02 -15.85
C LEU A 242 5.56 7.17 -16.46
N SER A 243 4.77 7.89 -15.65
CA SER A 243 4.01 9.06 -16.09
C SER A 243 4.92 10.20 -16.53
N ALA A 244 5.95 10.52 -15.75
CA ALA A 244 6.92 11.55 -16.09
C ALA A 244 7.66 11.19 -17.39
N LYS A 245 8.20 9.97 -17.49
CA LYS A 245 8.96 9.54 -18.67
C LYS A 245 8.12 9.54 -19.94
N THR A 246 6.90 8.99 -19.86
CA THR A 246 5.97 8.95 -21.01
C THR A 246 5.56 10.35 -21.45
N THR A 247 5.27 11.23 -20.49
CA THR A 247 4.88 12.62 -20.76
C THR A 247 6.02 13.39 -21.43
N ALA A 248 7.23 13.36 -20.85
CA ALA A 248 8.41 14.02 -21.41
C ALA A 248 8.72 13.53 -22.83
N SER A 249 8.68 12.22 -23.05
CA SER A 249 8.92 11.63 -24.36
C SER A 249 7.89 12.09 -25.39
N SER A 250 6.61 12.20 -25.02
CA SER A 250 5.55 12.72 -25.91
C SER A 250 5.73 14.19 -26.30
N LEU A 251 6.46 14.95 -25.47
CA LEU A 251 6.81 16.35 -25.70
C LEU A 251 8.17 16.52 -26.37
N GLY A 252 8.78 15.43 -26.86
CA GLY A 252 10.05 15.46 -27.57
C GLY A 252 11.30 15.39 -26.69
N ARG A 253 11.15 15.22 -25.37
CA ARG A 253 12.25 15.03 -24.42
C ARG A 253 12.47 13.54 -24.10
N ALA A 254 12.73 12.76 -25.13
CA ALA A 254 13.05 11.33 -24.99
C ALA A 254 14.41 11.09 -24.33
N ASP A 255 15.28 12.10 -24.32
CA ASP A 255 16.59 12.15 -23.65
C ASP A 255 16.48 12.21 -22.12
N LEU A 256 15.38 12.75 -21.58
CA LEU A 256 15.19 12.86 -20.13
C LEU A 256 15.25 11.47 -19.47
N ARG A 257 16.16 11.31 -18.50
CA ARG A 257 16.30 10.07 -17.73
C ARG A 257 15.38 10.09 -16.52
N VAL A 258 15.11 8.93 -15.95
CA VAL A 258 14.39 8.77 -14.68
C VAL A 258 15.14 7.85 -13.73
N ALA A 259 14.85 7.95 -12.45
CA ALA A 259 15.31 7.00 -11.44
C ALA A 259 14.20 6.80 -10.40
N GLY A 260 13.93 5.55 -10.07
CA GLY A 260 12.68 5.15 -9.46
C GLY A 260 12.82 4.41 -8.15
N HIS A 261 11.66 3.99 -7.67
CA HIS A 261 11.50 3.16 -6.50
C HIS A 261 10.18 2.40 -6.70
N ASP A 262 10.16 1.14 -6.27
CA ASP A 262 9.09 0.14 -6.25
C ASP A 262 9.47 -1.12 -7.03
N GLY A 263 10.23 -0.98 -8.13
CA GLY A 263 10.75 -2.07 -8.95
C GLY A 263 9.67 -2.83 -9.71
N ASP A 264 8.62 -2.12 -10.13
CA ASP A 264 7.50 -2.71 -10.85
C ASP A 264 7.94 -3.19 -12.24
N ALA A 265 7.39 -4.32 -12.71
CA ALA A 265 7.76 -4.92 -13.99
C ALA A 265 7.52 -3.97 -15.19
N ASP A 266 6.61 -3.02 -15.07
CA ASP A 266 6.35 -1.98 -16.08
C ASP A 266 7.57 -1.07 -16.31
N MET A 267 8.51 -1.00 -15.37
CA MET A 267 9.73 -0.22 -15.46
C MET A 267 10.88 -0.95 -16.17
N HIS A 268 10.80 -2.27 -16.33
CA HIS A 268 11.88 -3.08 -16.90
C HIS A 268 12.25 -2.67 -18.33
N GLY A 269 11.29 -2.20 -19.13
CA GLY A 269 11.57 -1.66 -20.46
C GLY A 269 12.42 -0.39 -20.43
N LEU A 270 12.17 0.50 -19.46
CA LEU A 270 12.90 1.75 -19.28
C LEU A 270 14.31 1.49 -18.71
N LEU A 271 14.46 0.46 -17.86
CA LEU A 271 15.79 -0.01 -17.43
C LEU A 271 16.58 -0.57 -18.61
N ALA A 272 15.94 -1.40 -19.44
CA ALA A 272 16.58 -2.03 -20.60
C ALA A 272 17.10 -1.00 -21.62
N ASP A 273 16.29 0.01 -21.95
CA ASP A 273 16.69 1.07 -22.88
C ASP A 273 17.62 2.14 -22.24
N GLY A 274 17.77 2.12 -20.92
CA GLY A 274 18.64 3.02 -20.15
C GLY A 274 18.05 4.38 -19.83
N SER A 275 16.79 4.61 -20.21
CA SER A 275 16.07 5.82 -19.83
C SER A 275 15.73 5.83 -18.34
N MET A 276 15.66 4.69 -17.68
CA MET A 276 15.73 4.57 -16.23
C MET A 276 17.15 4.17 -15.79
N VAL A 277 17.73 4.94 -14.86
CA VAL A 277 19.08 4.73 -14.34
C VAL A 277 19.10 3.52 -13.40
N VAL A 278 18.28 3.58 -12.36
CA VAL A 278 18.07 2.53 -11.37
C VAL A 278 16.63 2.59 -10.91
N ASP A 279 16.20 1.48 -10.34
CA ASP A 279 14.99 1.36 -9.55
C ASP A 279 15.32 0.65 -8.24
N VAL A 280 14.38 0.56 -7.30
CA VAL A 280 14.51 -0.20 -6.07
C VAL A 280 13.27 -1.07 -5.87
N LEU A 281 13.43 -2.37 -6.07
CA LEU A 281 12.40 -3.37 -5.83
C LEU A 281 12.02 -3.42 -4.36
N THR A 282 10.78 -3.01 -4.12
CA THR A 282 10.02 -3.32 -2.92
C THR A 282 8.84 -4.21 -3.29
N GLY A 283 8.07 -3.80 -4.31
CA GLY A 283 7.10 -4.63 -5.02
C GLY A 283 5.77 -4.82 -4.28
N ALA A 284 4.65 -4.47 -4.92
CA ALA A 284 3.31 -4.59 -4.34
C ALA A 284 2.96 -6.02 -3.87
N GLY A 285 3.38 -7.02 -4.64
CA GLY A 285 3.14 -8.43 -4.30
C GLY A 285 3.85 -8.85 -3.01
N ARG A 286 5.14 -8.50 -2.89
CA ARG A 286 5.96 -8.82 -1.71
C ARG A 286 5.36 -8.18 -0.45
N VAL A 287 5.00 -6.90 -0.54
CA VAL A 287 4.30 -6.17 0.54
C VAL A 287 3.00 -6.87 0.93
N GLY A 288 2.19 -7.26 -0.05
CA GLY A 288 0.88 -7.88 0.18
C GLY A 288 0.97 -9.21 0.91
N TYR A 289 1.83 -10.11 0.44
CA TYR A 289 2.04 -11.41 1.08
C TYR A 289 2.63 -11.25 2.48
N TRP A 290 3.74 -10.50 2.60
CA TRP A 290 4.47 -10.36 3.86
C TRP A 290 3.63 -9.75 4.98
N ASN A 291 2.86 -8.69 4.68
CA ASN A 291 2.03 -8.04 5.69
C ASN A 291 0.93 -8.97 6.21
N LEU A 292 0.35 -9.78 5.33
CA LEU A 292 -0.63 -10.76 5.77
C LEU A 292 0.01 -11.89 6.57
N ALA A 293 1.19 -12.37 6.15
CA ALA A 293 1.96 -13.37 6.90
C ALA A 293 2.28 -12.88 8.33
N VAL A 294 2.78 -11.65 8.47
CA VAL A 294 3.04 -11.01 9.78
C VAL A 294 1.75 -10.89 10.59
N GLY A 295 0.65 -10.41 9.98
CA GLY A 295 -0.64 -10.32 10.65
C GLY A 295 -1.19 -11.66 11.13
N ALA A 296 -1.03 -12.71 10.33
CA ALA A 296 -1.46 -14.07 10.67
C ALA A 296 -0.61 -14.67 11.80
N ARG A 297 0.72 -14.49 11.77
CA ARG A 297 1.62 -14.93 12.85
C ARG A 297 1.31 -14.23 14.17
N LEU A 298 1.10 -12.92 14.15
CA LEU A 298 0.69 -12.17 15.35
C LEU A 298 -0.68 -12.61 15.87
N ALA A 299 -1.62 -12.90 14.98
CA ALA A 299 -2.92 -13.46 15.35
C ALA A 299 -2.82 -14.85 16.01
N ASP A 300 -1.80 -15.63 15.66
CA ASP A 300 -1.47 -16.93 16.29
C ASP A 300 -0.57 -16.80 17.53
N GLY A 301 -0.23 -15.56 17.93
CA GLY A 301 0.52 -15.27 19.16
C GLY A 301 2.04 -15.26 19.02
N ALA A 302 2.56 -15.13 17.81
CA ALA A 302 3.99 -14.91 17.58
C ALA A 302 4.51 -13.66 18.30
N ASP A 303 5.75 -13.72 18.80
CA ASP A 303 6.44 -12.59 19.43
C ASP A 303 7.38 -11.93 18.42
N LEU A 304 6.87 -10.94 17.70
CA LEU A 304 7.61 -10.21 16.67
C LEU A 304 8.04 -8.82 17.18
N PRO A 305 9.14 -8.25 16.67
CA PRO A 305 9.50 -6.88 16.98
C PRO A 305 8.45 -5.89 16.45
N ARG A 306 8.34 -4.72 17.09
CA ARG A 306 7.38 -3.68 16.69
C ARG A 306 7.75 -3.00 15.37
N GLU A 307 9.00 -3.10 14.93
CA GLU A 307 9.45 -2.68 13.61
C GLU A 307 10.10 -3.87 12.93
N LEU A 308 9.55 -4.25 11.79
CA LEU A 308 10.07 -5.27 10.91
C LEU A 308 10.49 -4.62 9.60
N TYR A 309 11.58 -5.09 9.02
CA TYR A 309 12.12 -4.58 7.77
C TYR A 309 12.13 -5.67 6.72
N LEU A 310 11.57 -5.38 5.55
CA LEU A 310 11.69 -6.21 4.38
C LEU A 310 12.96 -5.86 3.60
N PRO A 311 13.69 -6.85 3.05
CA PRO A 311 14.77 -6.54 2.12
C PRO A 311 14.22 -5.87 0.86
N SER A 312 15.01 -4.93 0.34
CA SER A 312 14.80 -4.27 -0.94
C SER A 312 16.03 -4.45 -1.81
N TYR A 313 15.84 -4.43 -3.12
CA TYR A 313 16.90 -4.73 -4.09
C TYR A 313 17.00 -3.60 -5.10
N VAL A 314 18.20 -3.05 -5.31
CA VAL A 314 18.40 -2.14 -6.43
C VAL A 314 18.22 -2.93 -7.72
N VAL A 315 17.47 -2.37 -8.67
CA VAL A 315 17.28 -2.98 -9.99
C VAL A 315 18.01 -2.13 -11.01
N SER A 316 18.87 -2.77 -11.79
CA SER A 316 19.61 -2.12 -12.87
C SER A 316 19.98 -3.14 -13.96
N THR A 317 20.59 -2.68 -15.04
CA THR A 317 21.17 -3.56 -16.07
C THR A 317 22.67 -3.59 -15.94
N ASP A 318 23.32 -4.67 -16.40
CA ASP A 318 24.79 -4.77 -16.43
C ASP A 318 25.44 -3.56 -17.09
N ARG A 319 24.85 -3.10 -18.20
CA ARG A 319 25.31 -1.91 -18.93
C ARG A 319 25.28 -0.66 -18.05
N THR A 320 24.16 -0.39 -17.38
CA THR A 320 24.03 0.80 -16.53
C THR A 320 24.88 0.68 -15.28
N ALA A 321 24.97 -0.50 -14.67
CA ALA A 321 25.83 -0.76 -13.52
C ALA A 321 27.32 -0.56 -13.87
N GLU A 322 27.77 -1.01 -15.05
CA GLU A 322 29.11 -0.73 -15.56
C GLU A 322 29.35 0.76 -15.82
N GLU A 323 28.36 1.48 -16.37
CA GLU A 323 28.43 2.94 -16.53
C GLU A 323 28.65 3.65 -15.18
N LEU A 324 27.86 3.29 -14.17
CA LEU A 324 27.94 3.86 -12.83
C LEU A 324 29.27 3.51 -12.15
N ARG A 325 29.73 2.26 -12.28
CA ARG A 325 31.03 1.81 -11.75
C ARG A 325 32.18 2.57 -12.39
N GLY A 326 32.13 2.79 -13.70
CA GLY A 326 33.11 3.61 -14.41
C GLY A 326 33.18 5.06 -13.92
N LYS A 327 32.11 5.54 -13.29
CA LYS A 327 31.99 6.88 -12.67
C LYS A 327 32.16 6.85 -11.15
N GLY A 328 32.56 5.71 -10.57
CA GLY A 328 32.93 5.59 -9.16
C GLY A 328 31.84 5.10 -8.21
N LEU A 329 30.67 4.68 -8.71
CA LEU A 329 29.60 4.09 -7.90
C LEU A 329 29.44 2.60 -8.23
N ASP A 330 29.86 1.74 -7.31
CA ASP A 330 29.58 0.30 -7.39
C ASP A 330 28.28 0.00 -6.64
N LEU A 331 27.40 -0.76 -7.28
CA LEU A 331 26.09 -1.13 -6.73
C LEU A 331 25.95 -2.65 -6.74
N ASP A 332 25.45 -3.21 -5.64
CA ASP A 332 24.81 -4.52 -5.67
C ASP A 332 23.43 -4.33 -6.29
N TYR A 333 23.12 -5.08 -7.35
CA TYR A 333 21.85 -4.96 -8.07
C TYR A 333 21.35 -6.33 -8.53
N ALA A 334 20.03 -6.42 -8.69
CA ALA A 334 19.36 -7.44 -9.46
C ALA A 334 19.11 -6.94 -10.88
N THR A 335 19.26 -7.81 -11.87
CA THR A 335 18.77 -7.57 -13.23
C THR A 335 17.24 -7.51 -13.24
N PRO A 336 16.60 -6.94 -14.28
CA PRO A 336 15.14 -6.94 -14.38
C PRO A 336 14.52 -8.35 -14.36
N GLU A 337 15.22 -9.36 -14.89
CA GLU A 337 14.78 -10.76 -14.84
C GLU A 337 14.83 -11.33 -13.42
N GLU A 338 15.93 -11.09 -12.70
CA GLU A 338 16.06 -11.49 -11.30
C GLU A 338 15.05 -10.77 -10.41
N ALA A 339 14.87 -9.46 -10.61
CA ALA A 339 13.86 -8.67 -9.90
C ALA A 339 12.44 -9.20 -10.13
N ALA A 340 12.11 -9.61 -11.37
CA ALA A 340 10.81 -10.25 -11.65
C ALA A 340 10.64 -11.56 -10.88
N ALA A 341 11.68 -12.39 -10.78
CA ALA A 341 11.63 -13.63 -10.02
C ALA A 341 11.48 -13.37 -8.52
N ILE A 342 12.27 -12.46 -7.96
CA ILE A 342 12.20 -12.05 -6.55
C ILE A 342 10.82 -11.49 -6.21
N ALA A 343 10.20 -10.74 -7.12
CA ALA A 343 8.88 -10.15 -6.92
C ALA A 343 7.77 -11.19 -6.76
N GLU A 344 7.96 -12.43 -7.20
CA GLU A 344 6.97 -13.51 -7.14
C GLU A 344 7.29 -14.61 -6.12
N ASP A 345 8.50 -14.63 -5.54
CA ASP A 345 8.97 -15.70 -4.65
C ASP A 345 8.55 -15.50 -3.18
N TYR A 346 7.23 -15.45 -2.96
CA TYR A 346 6.68 -15.15 -1.65
C TYR A 346 6.89 -16.26 -0.61
N GLY A 347 6.88 -17.51 -1.06
CA GLY A 347 6.89 -18.68 -0.19
C GLY A 347 8.26 -18.91 0.45
N ASP A 348 9.34 -18.73 -0.32
CA ASP A 348 10.70 -18.93 0.17
C ASP A 348 11.15 -17.77 1.07
N GLU A 349 10.64 -16.54 0.85
CA GLU A 349 10.96 -15.38 1.70
C GLU A 349 10.05 -15.24 2.94
N PHE A 350 8.76 -15.61 2.86
CA PHE A 350 7.75 -15.27 3.90
C PHE A 350 6.77 -16.38 4.25
N GLY A 351 6.97 -17.59 3.73
CA GLY A 351 6.02 -18.70 3.88
C GLY A 351 5.86 -19.20 5.33
N PRO A 352 4.82 -20.01 5.61
CA PRO A 352 4.56 -20.55 6.94
C PRO A 352 5.68 -21.44 7.52
N GLY A 353 6.59 -21.92 6.67
CA GLY A 353 7.71 -22.78 7.08
C GLY A 353 8.91 -22.06 7.67
N LEU A 354 8.93 -20.71 7.63
CA LEU A 354 10.06 -19.90 8.10
C LEU A 354 9.96 -19.55 9.58
N ASP A 355 11.09 -19.37 10.24
CA ASP A 355 11.13 -18.92 11.63
C ASP A 355 10.71 -17.44 11.74
N ASP A 356 10.09 -17.05 12.86
CA ASP A 356 9.66 -15.67 13.10
C ASP A 356 10.80 -14.65 13.01
N ALA A 357 12.02 -15.07 13.36
CA ALA A 357 13.22 -14.24 13.28
C ALA A 357 13.63 -13.92 11.83
N ASP A 358 13.22 -14.74 10.86
CA ASP A 358 13.54 -14.56 9.45
C ASP A 358 12.54 -13.63 8.74
N MET A 359 11.45 -13.25 9.41
CA MET A 359 10.43 -12.32 8.89
C MET A 359 10.91 -10.85 8.82
N THR A 360 12.15 -10.58 9.25
CA THR A 360 12.73 -9.24 9.23
C THR A 360 14.24 -9.26 9.00
N VAL A 361 14.72 -8.33 8.20
CA VAL A 361 16.16 -8.00 8.14
C VAL A 361 16.51 -6.96 9.20
N ARG A 362 17.82 -6.70 9.36
CA ARG A 362 18.28 -5.61 10.23
C ARG A 362 17.93 -4.24 9.62
N PRO A 363 17.53 -3.26 10.46
CA PRO A 363 17.20 -1.91 10.02
C PRO A 363 18.33 -1.19 9.29
#